data_AF-A0A3C0WAF0-F1
#
_entry.id   AF-A0A3C0WAF0-F1
#
_cell.length_a   1.000
_cell.length_b   1.000
_cell.length_c   1.000
_cell.angle_alpha   90.00
_cell.angle_beta   90.00
_cell.angle_gamma   90.00
#
_symmetry.space_group_name_H-M   'P 1'
#
loop_
_entity.id
_entity.type
_entity.pdbx_description
1 polymer ?
#
loop_
_entity_poly.entity_id
_entity_poly.type
_entity_poly.pdbx_seq_one_letter_code
_entity_poly.pdbx_strand_id
1 'polypeptide(L)' 'TNRDLKFMSSFDVPIGEVMTKDHLITAPQGITLEEAKALLLRSKVEKLPIVDENFHLTGLVTIKDIEK' A
#
# COMPACT_ATOMS: atom_id res chain seq x y z
N THR A 1 -5.34 -6.77 1.51
CA THR A 1 -4.52 -6.99 2.72
C THR A 1 -5.09 -8.15 3.52
N ASN A 2 -4.38 -8.69 4.54
CA ASN A 2 -4.94 -9.76 5.39
C ASN A 2 -6.25 -9.33 6.08
N ARG A 3 -6.44 -8.04 6.34
CA ARG A 3 -7.67 -7.51 6.95
C ARG A 3 -8.87 -7.72 6.03
N ASP A 4 -8.69 -7.54 4.73
CA ASP A 4 -9.77 -7.66 3.72
C ASP A 4 -10.25 -9.11 3.57
N LEU A 5 -9.38 -10.08 3.87
CA LEU A 5 -9.67 -11.51 3.74
C LEU A 5 -10.16 -12.16 5.04
N LYS A 6 -9.97 -11.52 6.20
CA LYS A 6 -10.10 -12.13 7.53
C LYS A 6 -11.50 -12.69 7.83
N PHE A 7 -12.53 -12.16 7.20
CA PHE A 7 -13.93 -12.52 7.45
C PHE A 7 -14.60 -13.20 6.25
N MET A 8 -13.81 -13.60 5.25
CA MET A 8 -14.33 -14.30 4.09
C MET A 8 -14.54 -15.78 4.40
N SER A 9 -15.69 -16.30 4.00
CA SER A 9 -16.05 -17.72 4.11
C SER A 9 -15.68 -18.52 2.86
N SER A 10 -15.43 -17.86 1.73
CA SER A 10 -15.00 -18.46 0.46
C SER A 10 -13.96 -17.56 -0.21
N PHE A 11 -12.99 -18.17 -0.89
CA PHE A 11 -11.93 -17.50 -1.65
C PHE A 11 -12.15 -17.54 -3.17
N ASP A 12 -13.27 -18.11 -3.65
CA ASP A 12 -13.66 -18.15 -5.07
C ASP A 12 -14.29 -16.83 -5.56
N VAL A 13 -13.77 -15.70 -5.07
CA VAL A 13 -14.20 -14.36 -5.49
C VAL A 13 -13.04 -13.63 -6.17
N PRO A 14 -13.29 -12.83 -7.23
CA PRO A 14 -12.25 -12.04 -7.85
C PRO A 14 -11.59 -11.08 -6.85
N ILE A 15 -10.26 -10.96 -6.89
CA ILE A 15 -9.51 -10.03 -6.02
C ILE A 15 -10.02 -8.59 -6.17
N GLY A 16 -10.42 -8.22 -7.39
CA GLY A 16 -11.00 -6.91 -7.66
C GLY A 16 -12.30 -6.64 -6.89
N GLU A 17 -12.99 -7.62 -6.32
CA GLU A 17 -14.20 -7.40 -5.51
C GLU A 17 -13.89 -7.19 -4.02
N VAL A 18 -12.73 -7.67 -3.56
CA VAL A 18 -12.36 -7.67 -2.14
C VAL A 18 -11.22 -6.72 -1.80
N MET A 19 -10.47 -6.23 -2.80
CA MET A 19 -9.37 -5.30 -2.57
C MET A 19 -9.88 -3.90 -2.21
N THR A 20 -9.11 -3.17 -1.39
CA THR A 20 -9.30 -1.73 -1.20
C THR A 20 -8.99 -1.00 -2.51
N LYS A 21 -9.96 -0.27 -3.05
CA LYS A 21 -9.82 0.51 -4.30
C LYS A 21 -9.62 2.00 -4.05
N ASP A 22 -10.35 2.52 -3.07
CA ASP A 22 -10.42 3.94 -2.81
C ASP A 22 -9.42 4.37 -1.74
N HIS A 23 -9.00 5.63 -1.80
CA HIS A 23 -8.11 6.25 -0.81
C HIS A 23 -6.78 5.50 -0.61
N LEU A 24 -6.28 4.85 -1.66
CA LEU A 24 -4.93 4.29 -1.67
C LEU A 24 -3.92 5.43 -1.56
N ILE A 25 -3.17 5.42 -0.47
CA ILE A 25 -2.07 6.35 -0.27
C ILE A 25 -0.87 5.84 -1.06
N THR A 26 -0.41 6.62 -2.03
CA THR A 26 0.75 6.30 -2.88
C THR A 26 1.82 7.39 -2.75
N ALA A 27 3.03 7.08 -3.22
CA ALA A 27 4.12 8.04 -3.32
C ALA A 27 4.76 8.01 -4.72
N PRO A 28 5.34 9.12 -5.19
CA PRO A 28 6.02 9.15 -6.48
C PRO A 28 7.35 8.40 -6.45
N GLN A 29 7.79 7.95 -7.63
CA GLN A 29 9.14 7.42 -7.81
C GLN A 29 10.19 8.45 -7.36
N GLY A 30 11.22 7.99 -6.66
CA GLY A 30 12.30 8.83 -6.13
C GLY A 30 12.04 9.42 -4.74
N ILE A 31 10.91 9.11 -4.09
CA ILE A 31 10.68 9.48 -2.69
C ILE A 31 11.81 8.96 -1.78
N THR A 32 12.25 9.79 -0.83
CA THR A 32 13.26 9.37 0.15
C THR A 32 12.66 8.46 1.22
N LEU A 33 13.51 7.68 1.90
CA LEU A 33 13.07 6.82 3.01
C LEU A 33 12.45 7.62 4.16
N GLU A 34 13.00 8.80 4.49
CA GLU A 34 12.47 9.69 5.54
C GLU A 34 11.07 10.21 5.18
N GLU A 35 10.86 10.66 3.94
CA GLU A 35 9.55 11.12 3.47
C GLU A 35 8.53 9.98 3.41
N ALA A 36 8.95 8.80 2.94
CA ALA A 36 8.12 7.60 2.93
C ALA A 36 7.70 7.20 4.36
N LYS A 37 8.63 7.24 5.32
CA LYS A 37 8.36 6.99 6.74
C LYS A 37 7.35 7.99 7.31
N ALA A 38 7.55 9.29 7.06
CA ALA A 38 6.64 10.33 7.51
C ALA A 38 5.24 10.16 6.90
N LEU A 39 5.16 9.76 5.62
CA LEU A 39 3.90 9.50 4.93
C LEU A 39 3.17 8.27 5.50
N LEU A 40 3.87 7.18 5.75
CA LEU A 40 3.31 5.98 6.40
C LEU A 40 2.75 6.30 7.79
N LEU A 41 3.52 7.04 8.61
CA LEU A 41 3.10 7.43 9.97
C LEU A 41 1.89 8.36 9.97
N ARG A 42 1.88 9.41 9.12
CA ARG A 42 0.76 10.37 9.06
C ARG A 42 -0.54 9.74 8.57
N SER A 43 -0.43 8.81 7.60
CA SER A 43 -1.58 8.15 7.01
C SER A 43 -2.02 6.89 7.77
N LYS A 44 -1.24 6.43 8.76
CA LYS A 44 -1.50 5.23 9.57
C LYS A 44 -1.68 3.97 8.72
N VAL A 45 -0.92 3.86 7.63
CA VAL A 45 -0.90 2.68 6.76
C VAL A 45 0.47 1.98 6.85
N GLU A 46 0.47 0.66 6.66
CA GLU A 46 1.69 -0.15 6.79
C GLU A 46 2.49 -0.28 5.50
N LYS A 47 1.84 0.01 4.36
CA LYS A 47 2.37 -0.21 3.01
C LYS A 47 2.13 1.03 2.17
N LEU A 48 3.15 1.45 1.44
CA LEU A 48 3.14 2.62 0.57
C LEU A 48 3.56 2.19 -0.85
N PRO A 49 2.59 2.02 -1.76
CA PRO A 49 2.86 1.81 -3.17
C PRO A 49 3.57 3.02 -3.78
N ILE A 50 4.62 2.75 -4.56
CA ILE A 50 5.36 3.76 -5.31
C ILE A 50 4.90 3.72 -6.75
N VAL A 51 4.56 4.88 -7.33
CA VAL A 51 4.01 4.99 -8.68
C VAL A 51 4.84 5.94 -9.55
N ASP A 52 4.83 5.70 -10.86
CA ASP A 52 5.37 6.63 -11.87
C ASP A 52 4.38 7.75 -12.22
N GLU A 53 4.77 8.62 -13.17
CA GLU A 53 3.94 9.73 -13.65
C GLU A 53 2.65 9.29 -14.36
N ASN A 54 2.62 8.06 -14.89
CA ASN A 54 1.45 7.45 -15.52
C ASN A 54 0.60 6.64 -14.52
N PHE A 55 0.92 6.72 -13.22
CA PHE A 55 0.28 5.99 -12.14
C PHE A 55 0.45 4.46 -12.22
N HIS A 56 1.49 3.98 -12.91
CA HIS A 56 1.87 2.59 -12.85
C HIS A 56 2.64 2.29 -11.57
N LEU A 57 2.36 1.14 -10.95
CA LEU A 57 3.09 0.68 -9.78
C LEU A 57 4.54 0.34 -10.14
N THR A 58 5.50 1.03 -9.53
CA THR A 58 6.94 0.83 -9.73
C THR A 58 7.63 0.23 -8.52
N GLY A 59 7.01 0.28 -7.34
CA GLY A 59 7.60 -0.28 -6.12
C GLY A 59 6.65 -0.34 -4.93
N LEU A 60 7.13 -0.87 -3.81
CA LEU A 60 6.39 -0.96 -2.55
C LEU A 60 7.34 -0.75 -1.38
N VAL A 61 7.04 0.22 -0.52
CA VAL A 61 7.75 0.42 0.75
C VAL A 61 6.85 -0.04 1.88
N THR A 62 7.41 -0.75 2.86
CA THR A 62 6.68 -1.17 4.06
C THR A 62 7.32 -0.59 5.31
N ILE A 63 6.51 -0.32 6.34
CA ILE A 63 7.02 0.18 7.63
C ILE A 63 8.06 -0.78 8.24
N LYS A 64 7.91 -2.08 8.00
CA LYS A 64 8.83 -3.13 8.49
C LYS A 64 10.22 -3.05 7.85
N ASP A 65 10.32 -2.56 6.62
CA ASP A 65 11.60 -2.37 5.94
C ASP A 65 12.33 -1.11 6.43
N ILE A 66 11.60 -0.16 7.01
CA ILE A 66 12.12 1.12 7.54
C ILE A 66 12.56 0.99 9.00
N GLU A 67 11.89 0.15 9.79
CA GLU A 67 12.19 -0.05 11.22
C GLU A 67 13.28 -1.11 11.49
N LYS A 68 13.84 -1.73 10.44
CA LYS A 68 14.97 -2.66 10.52
C LYS A 68 16.31 -1.93 10.52
#